data_AF-R9IXP1-F1
#
_entry.id   AF-R9IXP1-F1
#
_cell.length_a   1.000
_cell.length_b   1.000
_cell.length_c   1.000
_cell.angle_alpha   90.00
_cell.angle_beta   90.00
_cell.angle_gamma   90.00
#
_symmetry.space_group_name_H-M   'P 1'
#
loop_
_entity.id
_entity.type
_entity.pdbx_description
1 polymer ?
#
loop_
_entity_poly.entity_id
_entity_poly.type
_entity_poly.pdbx_seq_one_letter_code
_entity_poly.pdbx_strand_id
1 'polypeptide(L)' 'MKLGNSLFHARKKSGLTQEEVADKLGVSRQTISKGESRKQKAAT' A
#
# COMPACT_ATOMS: atom_id res chain seq x y z
N MET A 1 13.95 -4.78 -7.91
CA MET A 1 12.95 -5.16 -6.87
C MET A 1 11.89 -4.06 -6.74
N LYS A 2 10.65 -4.30 -7.22
CA LYS A 2 9.56 -3.30 -7.27
C LYS A 2 8.80 -3.22 -5.93
N LEU A 3 9.39 -2.53 -4.93
CA LEU A 3 8.84 -2.38 -3.56
C LEU A 3 7.37 -1.90 -3.45
N GLY A 4 6.84 -1.19 -4.44
CA GLY A 4 5.49 -0.60 -4.35
C GLY A 4 4.36 -1.57 -4.73
N ASN A 5 4.68 -2.65 -5.45
CA ASN A 5 3.72 -3.71 -5.73
C ASN A 5 3.51 -4.58 -4.48
N SER A 6 4.56 -4.76 -3.68
CA SER A 6 4.57 -5.61 -2.50
C SER A 6 3.61 -5.15 -1.40
N LEU A 7 3.49 -3.85 -1.14
CA LEU A 7 2.59 -3.34 -0.09
C LEU A 7 1.12 -3.57 -0.44
N PHE A 8 0.72 -3.26 -1.68
CA PHE A 8 -0.64 -3.47 -2.15
C PHE A 8 -1.03 -4.94 -2.17
N HIS A 9 -0.17 -5.80 -2.70
CA HIS A 9 -0.43 -7.23 -2.73
C HIS A 9 -0.41 -7.85 -1.33
N ALA A 10 0.51 -7.43 -0.45
CA ALA A 10 0.55 -7.90 0.94
C ALA A 10 -0.74 -7.52 1.67
N ARG A 11 -1.17 -6.26 1.58
CA ARG A 11 -2.42 -5.79 2.18
C ARG A 11 -3.62 -6.59 1.68
N LYS A 12 -3.76 -6.75 0.36
CA LYS A 12 -4.88 -7.50 -0.26
C LYS A 12 -4.85 -8.98 0.13
N LYS A 13 -3.67 -9.61 0.22
CA LYS A 13 -3.51 -11.00 0.66
C LYS A 13 -3.85 -11.17 2.15
N SER A 14 -3.57 -10.16 2.97
CA SER A 14 -3.96 -10.13 4.38
C SER A 14 -5.42 -9.74 4.61
N GLY A 15 -6.19 -9.45 3.55
CA GLY A 15 -7.60 -9.03 3.68
C GLY A 15 -7.81 -7.65 4.30
N LEU A 16 -6.74 -6.88 4.48
CA LEU A 16 -6.78 -5.61 5.22
C LEU A 16 -7.20 -4.44 4.34
N THR A 17 -7.87 -3.47 4.93
CA THR A 17 -8.14 -2.18 4.26
C THR A 17 -6.93 -1.24 4.36
N GLN A 18 -6.92 -0.16 3.56
CA GLN A 18 -5.89 0.87 3.69
C GLN A 18 -5.92 1.54 5.07
N GLU A 19 -7.10 1.67 5.67
CA GLU A 19 -7.30 2.26 6.99
C GLU A 19 -6.74 1.36 8.08
N GLU A 20 -7.00 0.05 8.01
CA GLU A 20 -6.43 -0.91 8.97
C GLU A 20 -4.91 -0.99 8.90
N VAL A 21 -4.33 -0.90 7.71
CA VAL A 21 -2.86 -0.83 7.55
C VAL A 21 -2.31 0.49 8.08
N ALA A 22 -3.02 1.59 7.86
CA ALA A 22 -2.63 2.90 8.35
C ALA A 22 -2.61 2.95 9.88
N ASP A 23 -3.65 2.42 10.51
CA ASP A 23 -3.80 2.30 11.96
C ASP A 23 -2.66 1.45 12.56
N LYS A 24 -2.42 0.27 11.99
CA LYS A 24 -1.33 -0.64 12.42
C LYS A 24 0.07 -0.02 12.28
N LEU A 25 0.27 0.84 11.29
CA LEU A 25 1.55 1.49 11.03
C LEU A 25 1.69 2.87 11.70
N GLY A 26 0.64 3.35 12.40
CA GLY A 26 0.65 4.66 13.04
C GLY A 26 0.78 5.82 12.05
N VAL A 27 0.27 5.66 10.83
CA VAL A 27 0.31 6.67 9.77
C VAL A 27 -1.09 7.00 9.28
N SER A 28 -1.23 8.10 8.53
CA SER A 28 -2.51 8.40 7.87
C SER A 28 -2.79 7.43 6.71
N ARG A 29 -4.08 7.09 6.49
CA ARG A 29 -4.54 6.38 5.29
C ARG A 29 -4.04 7.04 4.00
N GLN A 30 -3.91 8.37 3.97
CA GLN A 30 -3.35 9.08 2.81
C GLN A 30 -1.90 8.68 2.54
N THR A 31 -1.11 8.39 3.57
CA THR A 31 0.27 7.89 3.44
C THR A 31 0.29 6.52 2.79
N ILE A 32 -0.65 5.64 3.18
CA ILE A 32 -0.82 4.32 2.56
C ILE A 32 -1.25 4.46 1.09
N SER A 33 -2.25 5.29 0.81
CA SER A 33 -2.72 5.55 -0.56
C SER A 33 -1.61 6.11 -1.45
N LYS A 34 -0.88 7.13 -1.00
CA LYS A 34 0.28 7.67 -1.73
C LYS A 34 1.40 6.64 -1.89
N GLY A 35 1.58 5.76 -0.90
CA GLY A 35 2.57 4.68 -0.93
C GLY A 35 2.24 3.61 -1.96
N GLU A 36 0.97 3.20 -2.03
CA GLU A 36 0.47 2.24 -3.03
C GLU A 36 0.40 2.87 -4.44
N SER A 37 0.01 4.14 -4.58
CA SER A 37 -0.13 4.81 -5.88
C SER A 37 1.21 5.20 -6.53
N ARG A 38 2.26 5.51 -5.74
CA ARG A 38 3.53 6.02 -6.28
C ARG A 38 4.31 5.05 -7.17
N LYS A 39 3.93 3.77 -7.26
CA LYS A 39 4.63 2.79 -8.14
C LYS A 39 3.74 2.05 -9.15
N GLN A 40 2.48 2.45 -9.32
CA GLN A 40 1.61 1.83 -10.32
C GLN A 40 1.96 2.24 -11.77
N LYS A 41 2.75 3.31 -11.98
CA LYS A 41 3.31 3.69 -13.30
C LYS A 41 4.67 3.05 -13.59
N ALA A 42 4.75 1.72 -13.59
CA ALA A 42 5.89 1.01 -14.15
C ALA A 42 5.42 -0.29 -14.82
N ALA A 43 4.60 -0.14 -15.85
CA ALA A 43 4.32 -1.16 -16.86
C ALA A 43 3.94 -0.44 -18.17
N THR A 44 4.97 0.00 -18.90
CA THR A 44 5.01 -0.06 -20.37
C THR A 44 6.10 -1.07 -20.69
#